data_AF-A0A3B6B4E3-F1
#
_entry.id   AF-A0A3B6B4E3-F1
#
_cell.length_a   1.000
_cell.length_b   1.000
_cell.length_c   1.000
_cell.angle_alpha   90.00
_cell.angle_beta   90.00
_cell.angle_gamma   90.00
#
_symmetry.space_group_name_H-M   'P 1'
#
loop_
_entity.id
_entity.type
_entity.pdbx_description
1 polymer ?
#
loop_
_entity_poly.entity_id
_entity_poly.type
_entity_poly.pdbx_seq_one_letter_code
_entity_poly.pdbx_strand_id
1 'polypeptide(L)'
;MVLEDESSDDNSSLPYMHSESSTDGLNQVPFSLEDPDYKGLELDLMVFYEKHGKPSRRLVVFEGTIIGRRFLACAELSKSARVSDNLQSALTIHHLTKEKNKLDADYDKLVKDVHQLVDFQQDRVVDFSYLQSAVTYQHQCRAELVAGMNADMTKKDAAIEKLQQKYELLCNLTSARATVIQNLKLKNMKEKELMSEARMNLEFKNAEFTKFEEKLTQEKLELKFQVADLLKIKENHNEEKQMQEFKITELMKAEEKLKEKITGIQAILQN
;
A
#
# COMPACT_ATOMS: atom_id res chain seq x y z
N MET A 1 -5.31 5.52 -20.85
CA MET A 1 -6.59 5.71 -20.16
C MET A 1 -7.52 6.41 -21.11
N VAL A 2 -8.41 5.64 -21.73
CA VAL A 2 -9.63 6.15 -22.36
C VAL A 2 -10.72 5.27 -21.75
N LEU A 3 -11.61 5.93 -21.01
CA LEU A 3 -12.80 5.38 -20.36
C LEU A 3 -13.94 5.60 -21.34
N GLU A 4 -14.68 4.55 -21.68
CA GLU A 4 -15.97 4.66 -22.33
C GLU A 4 -16.98 4.01 -21.39
N ASP A 5 -17.79 4.87 -20.77
CA ASP A 5 -19.07 4.58 -20.14
C ASP A 5 -20.12 4.36 -21.24
N GLU A 6 -21.08 3.46 -21.02
CA GLU A 6 -22.48 3.53 -21.51
C GLU A 6 -23.18 2.27 -20.94
N SER A 7 -23.89 2.35 -19.80
CA SER A 7 -25.25 2.91 -19.58
C SER A 7 -26.35 2.18 -20.33
N SER A 8 -27.41 1.89 -19.58
CA SER A 8 -28.56 1.02 -19.83
C SER A 8 -29.56 1.53 -20.89
N ASP A 9 -30.37 0.62 -21.45
CA ASP A 9 -31.80 0.49 -21.10
C ASP A 9 -32.56 -0.50 -22.02
N ASP A 10 -33.29 -1.37 -21.34
CA ASP A 10 -34.69 -1.78 -21.56
C ASP A 10 -35.28 -2.31 -22.87
N ASN A 11 -36.14 -3.31 -22.62
CA ASN A 11 -37.36 -3.69 -23.33
C ASN A 11 -37.24 -4.46 -24.66
N SER A 12 -37.42 -5.79 -24.56
CA SER A 12 -38.33 -6.45 -25.50
C SER A 12 -39.21 -7.47 -24.77
N SER A 13 -40.42 -7.01 -24.44
CA SER A 13 -41.54 -7.84 -24.01
C SER A 13 -41.92 -8.82 -25.13
N LEU A 14 -41.84 -10.11 -24.84
CA LEU A 14 -42.50 -11.13 -25.65
C LEU A 14 -44.02 -11.00 -25.46
N PRO A 15 -44.83 -11.04 -26.53
CA PRO A 15 -46.28 -10.99 -26.39
C PRO A 15 -46.77 -12.31 -25.81
N TYR A 16 -47.25 -12.24 -24.57
CA TYR A 16 -48.01 -13.27 -23.90
C TYR A 16 -49.37 -13.39 -24.59
N MET A 17 -49.59 -14.46 -25.36
CA MET A 17 -50.91 -14.80 -25.90
C MET A 17 -51.73 -15.50 -24.82
N HIS A 18 -52.52 -14.72 -24.09
CA HIS A 18 -53.70 -15.20 -23.39
C HIS A 18 -54.90 -15.19 -24.35
N SER A 19 -55.57 -16.33 -24.51
CA SER A 19 -56.95 -16.46 -25.00
C SER A 19 -57.41 -17.87 -24.58
N GLU A 20 -57.83 -18.03 -23.34
CA GLU A 20 -59.24 -17.92 -22.91
C GLU A 20 -60.18 -18.88 -23.63
N SER A 21 -60.55 -19.90 -22.86
CA SER A 21 -61.68 -20.81 -23.03
C SER A 21 -62.96 -20.06 -23.38
N SER A 22 -63.64 -20.48 -24.43
CA SER A 22 -65.07 -20.20 -24.63
C SER A 22 -65.74 -21.40 -25.26
N THR A 23 -66.06 -22.39 -24.42
CA THR A 23 -67.10 -23.38 -24.69
C THR A 23 -68.45 -22.76 -24.36
N ASP A 24 -69.08 -22.06 -25.31
CA ASP A 24 -70.54 -21.94 -25.32
C ASP A 24 -71.01 -21.31 -26.63
N GLY A 25 -71.87 -22.03 -27.35
CA GLY A 25 -72.27 -21.62 -28.70
C GLY A 25 -73.14 -22.64 -29.41
N LEU A 26 -74.22 -23.04 -28.72
CA LEU A 26 -75.54 -23.29 -29.31
C LEU A 26 -75.59 -24.11 -30.61
N ASN A 27 -75.97 -25.38 -30.49
CA ASN A 27 -76.94 -26.00 -31.40
C ASN A 27 -77.75 -27.06 -30.63
N GLN A 28 -78.71 -26.57 -29.82
CA GLN A 28 -79.85 -27.37 -29.36
C GLN A 28 -80.96 -27.33 -30.44
N VAL A 29 -81.22 -28.52 -31.00
CA VAL A 29 -82.49 -29.20 -31.40
C VAL A 29 -83.66 -28.37 -32.00
N PRO A 30 -84.47 -28.95 -32.92
CA PRO A 30 -85.70 -29.53 -32.40
C PRO A 30 -86.13 -30.88 -33.01
N PHE A 31 -86.82 -31.59 -32.13
CA PHE A 31 -87.56 -32.84 -32.26
C PHE A 31 -88.93 -32.56 -32.90
N SER A 32 -89.49 -33.57 -33.57
CA SER A 32 -90.86 -33.70 -34.11
C SER A 32 -91.37 -32.62 -35.10
N LEU A 33 -91.46 -33.02 -36.38
CA LEU A 33 -92.42 -32.47 -37.33
C LEU A 33 -93.49 -33.55 -37.58
N GLU A 34 -94.46 -33.67 -36.67
CA GLU A 34 -95.71 -34.37 -36.98
C GLU A 34 -96.57 -33.45 -37.87
N ASP A 35 -96.69 -33.82 -39.15
CA ASP A 35 -97.56 -33.14 -40.13
C ASP A 35 -99.05 -33.52 -39.86
N PRO A 36 -99.93 -32.55 -39.52
CA PRO A 36 -101.32 -32.84 -39.17
C PRO A 36 -102.20 -33.29 -40.35
N ASP A 37 -101.71 -33.26 -41.60
CA ASP A 37 -102.44 -33.75 -42.79
C ASP A 37 -101.94 -35.12 -43.30
N TYR A 38 -101.14 -35.84 -42.51
CA TYR A 38 -100.68 -37.18 -42.83
C TYR A 38 -101.85 -38.21 -42.84
N LYS A 39 -102.48 -38.37 -44.01
CA LYS A 39 -103.33 -39.53 -44.33
C LYS A 39 -102.41 -40.74 -44.47
N GLY A 40 -102.46 -41.67 -43.51
CA GLY A 40 -101.59 -42.84 -43.43
C GLY A 40 -101.44 -43.64 -44.73
N LEU A 41 -100.37 -44.43 -44.79
CA LEU A 41 -99.98 -45.29 -45.91
C LEU A 41 -101.17 -45.98 -46.61
N GLU A 42 -101.56 -45.47 -47.77
CA GLU A 42 -102.44 -46.18 -48.71
C GLU A 42 -101.62 -47.32 -49.32
N LEU A 43 -101.65 -48.47 -48.65
CA LEU A 43 -100.80 -49.64 -48.86
C LEU A 43 -101.24 -50.52 -50.05
N ASP A 44 -102.20 -50.07 -50.87
CA ASP A 44 -102.95 -50.96 -51.76
C ASP A 44 -102.66 -50.81 -53.27
N LEU A 45 -101.60 -50.08 -53.65
CA LEU A 45 -101.14 -50.02 -55.04
C LEU A 45 -99.84 -50.80 -55.24
N MET A 46 -99.98 -52.09 -55.53
CA MET A 46 -98.92 -53.01 -55.94
C MET A 46 -98.37 -52.59 -57.33
N VAL A 47 -97.29 -51.82 -57.35
CA VAL A 47 -96.61 -51.42 -58.59
C VAL A 47 -95.48 -52.42 -58.87
N PHE A 48 -95.64 -53.19 -59.95
CA PHE A 48 -94.63 -54.11 -60.44
C PHE A 48 -93.53 -53.36 -61.20
N TYR A 49 -92.28 -53.74 -60.95
CA TYR A 49 -91.14 -53.20 -61.70
C TYR A 49 -91.06 -53.90 -63.07
N GLU A 50 -91.24 -53.12 -64.15
CA GLU A 50 -91.54 -53.59 -65.51
C GLU A 50 -90.46 -54.48 -66.17
N LYS A 51 -89.26 -54.60 -65.57
CA LYS A 51 -88.19 -55.47 -66.07
C LYS A 51 -87.96 -56.78 -65.29
N HIS A 52 -88.50 -56.94 -64.08
CA HIS A 52 -88.16 -58.11 -63.23
C HIS A 52 -89.33 -58.76 -62.47
N GLY A 53 -90.58 -58.32 -62.67
CA GLY A 53 -91.77 -59.08 -62.24
C GLY A 53 -91.86 -59.41 -60.74
N LYS A 54 -91.23 -58.61 -59.88
CA LYS A 54 -91.26 -58.77 -58.40
C LYS A 54 -91.85 -57.55 -57.72
N PRO A 55 -92.49 -57.71 -56.54
CA PRO A 55 -93.06 -56.61 -55.77
C PRO A 55 -91.96 -55.63 -55.29
N SER A 56 -92.08 -54.37 -55.68
CA SER A 56 -91.23 -53.27 -55.20
C SER A 56 -91.79 -52.73 -53.88
N ARG A 57 -91.01 -52.79 -52.80
CA ARG A 57 -91.36 -52.13 -51.52
C ARG A 57 -90.83 -50.69 -51.58
N ARG A 58 -91.73 -49.71 -51.65
CA ARG A 58 -91.35 -48.28 -51.68
C ARG A 58 -90.70 -47.88 -50.35
N LEU A 59 -89.41 -47.53 -50.39
CA LEU A 59 -88.71 -46.86 -49.29
C LEU A 59 -88.22 -45.50 -49.80
N VAL A 60 -88.64 -44.42 -49.14
CA VAL A 60 -88.13 -43.06 -49.42
C VAL A 60 -86.87 -42.87 -48.57
N VAL A 61 -85.73 -42.57 -49.21
CA VAL A 61 -84.44 -42.47 -48.49
C VAL A 61 -84.12 -41.01 -48.10
N PHE A 62 -84.64 -40.01 -48.82
CA PHE A 62 -84.67 -38.59 -48.44
C PHE A 62 -85.48 -37.76 -49.46
N GLU A 63 -86.03 -36.62 -49.06
CA GLU A 63 -86.68 -35.63 -49.93
C GLU A 63 -85.75 -34.42 -50.12
N GLY A 64 -85.39 -34.11 -51.36
CA GLY A 64 -84.63 -32.91 -51.69
C GLY A 64 -85.56 -31.70 -51.76
N THR A 65 -85.41 -30.75 -50.83
CA THR A 65 -86.30 -29.60 -50.60
C THR A 65 -86.49 -28.64 -51.77
N ILE A 66 -85.77 -28.79 -52.88
CA ILE A 66 -85.75 -27.82 -54.00
C ILE A 66 -86.46 -28.35 -55.26
N ILE A 67 -86.77 -29.65 -55.36
CA ILE A 67 -87.38 -30.22 -56.60
C ILE A 67 -88.58 -31.14 -56.34
N GLY A 68 -88.94 -31.43 -55.08
CA GLY A 68 -90.05 -32.33 -54.75
C GLY A 68 -89.92 -33.74 -55.37
N ARG A 69 -88.73 -34.11 -55.87
CA ARG A 69 -88.48 -35.39 -56.52
C ARG A 69 -88.03 -36.39 -55.46
N ARG A 70 -88.87 -37.40 -55.23
CA ARG A 70 -88.53 -38.58 -54.44
C ARG A 70 -87.64 -39.50 -55.27
N PHE A 71 -86.40 -39.72 -54.81
CA PHE A 71 -85.51 -40.73 -55.40
C PHE A 71 -85.89 -42.11 -54.88
N LEU A 72 -86.30 -43.01 -55.79
CA LEU A 72 -86.48 -44.43 -55.49
C LEU A 72 -85.11 -45.11 -55.48
N ALA A 73 -84.69 -45.59 -54.31
CA ALA A 73 -83.50 -46.44 -54.19
C ALA A 73 -83.93 -47.91 -54.15
N CYS A 74 -83.35 -48.72 -55.02
CA CYS A 74 -83.48 -50.18 -54.93
C CYS A 74 -82.58 -50.67 -53.79
N ALA A 75 -83.17 -51.24 -52.73
CA ALA A 75 -82.43 -51.84 -51.64
C ALA A 75 -81.93 -53.25 -52.02
N GLU A 76 -81.21 -53.36 -53.14
CA GLU A 76 -80.37 -54.51 -53.45
C GLU A 76 -78.90 -54.06 -53.42
N LEU A 77 -78.46 -53.68 -52.22
CA LEU A 77 -77.08 -53.83 -51.80
C LEU A 77 -77.09 -54.92 -50.72
N SER A 78 -76.35 -55.99 -50.99
CA SER A 78 -76.36 -57.22 -50.19
C SER A 78 -76.17 -56.92 -48.71
N LYS A 79 -77.03 -57.45 -47.83
CA LYS A 79 -76.87 -57.38 -46.37
C LYS A 79 -75.48 -57.88 -45.93
N SER A 80 -74.87 -58.76 -46.73
CA SER A 80 -73.51 -59.27 -46.56
C SER A 80 -72.43 -58.18 -46.65
N ALA A 81 -72.53 -57.24 -47.60
CA ALA A 81 -71.55 -56.17 -47.78
C ALA A 81 -71.49 -55.23 -46.55
N ARG A 82 -72.67 -54.84 -46.01
CA ARG A 82 -72.76 -53.96 -44.83
C ARG A 82 -72.22 -54.60 -43.55
N VAL A 83 -72.43 -55.90 -43.37
CA VAL A 83 -71.91 -56.63 -42.19
C VAL A 83 -70.39 -56.76 -42.25
N SER A 84 -69.83 -56.98 -43.45
CA SER A 84 -68.38 -57.00 -43.68
C SER A 84 -67.74 -55.65 -43.37
N ASP A 85 -68.33 -54.54 -43.84
CA ASP A 85 -67.83 -53.19 -43.58
C ASP A 85 -67.87 -52.82 -42.09
N ASN A 86 -68.94 -53.20 -41.38
CA ASN A 86 -69.07 -52.98 -39.93
C ASN A 86 -68.02 -53.77 -39.12
N LEU A 87 -67.74 -55.01 -39.52
CA LEU A 87 -66.71 -55.83 -38.86
C LEU A 87 -65.31 -55.24 -39.10
N GLN A 88 -65.01 -54.82 -40.33
CA GLN A 88 -63.76 -54.14 -40.64
C GLN A 88 -63.61 -52.84 -39.85
N SER A 89 -64.66 -52.02 -39.80
CA SER A 89 -64.67 -50.78 -39.02
C SER A 89 -64.41 -51.03 -37.52
N ALA A 90 -65.07 -52.03 -36.92
CA ALA A 90 -64.86 -52.38 -35.51
C ALA A 90 -63.43 -52.84 -35.20
N LEU A 91 -62.82 -53.63 -36.10
CA LEU A 91 -61.42 -54.05 -35.97
C LEU A 91 -60.46 -52.86 -36.07
N THR A 92 -60.72 -51.92 -36.98
CA THR A 92 -59.94 -50.68 -37.09
C THR A 92 -60.08 -49.81 -35.85
N ILE A 93 -61.29 -49.62 -35.32
CA ILE A 93 -61.53 -48.83 -34.10
C ILE A 93 -60.79 -49.44 -32.90
N HIS A 94 -60.84 -50.76 -32.72
CA HIS A 94 -60.11 -51.42 -31.63
C HIS A 94 -58.59 -51.25 -31.77
N HIS A 95 -58.05 -51.43 -32.98
CA HIS A 95 -56.62 -51.20 -33.23
C HIS A 95 -56.21 -49.76 -32.91
N LEU A 96 -56.95 -48.77 -33.41
CA LEU A 96 -56.69 -47.35 -33.14
C LEU A 96 -56.86 -47.00 -31.67
N THR A 97 -57.82 -47.60 -30.97
CA THR A 97 -58.02 -47.40 -29.52
C THR A 97 -56.82 -47.94 -28.74
N LYS A 98 -56.29 -49.10 -29.13
CA LYS A 98 -55.10 -49.68 -28.51
C LYS A 98 -53.86 -48.82 -28.75
N GLU A 99 -53.66 -48.35 -29.98
CA GLU A 99 -52.54 -47.45 -30.32
C GLU A 99 -52.67 -46.10 -29.60
N LYS A 100 -53.88 -45.54 -29.50
CA LYS A 100 -54.15 -44.33 -28.70
C LYS A 100 -53.73 -44.53 -27.24
N ASN A 101 -54.18 -45.61 -26.60
CA ASN A 101 -53.86 -45.85 -25.19
C ASN A 101 -52.35 -46.04 -24.97
N LYS A 102 -51.63 -46.63 -25.94
CA LYS A 102 -50.17 -46.74 -25.90
C LYS A 102 -49.52 -45.35 -26.03
N LEU A 103 -49.99 -44.54 -26.97
CA LEU A 103 -49.49 -43.18 -27.17
C LEU A 103 -49.74 -42.31 -25.93
N ASP A 104 -50.90 -42.43 -25.28
CA ASP A 104 -51.23 -41.72 -24.04
C ASP A 104 -50.25 -42.11 -22.92
N ALA A 105 -49.95 -43.41 -22.77
CA ALA A 105 -48.96 -43.89 -21.80
C ALA A 105 -47.52 -43.43 -22.10
N ASP A 106 -47.12 -43.44 -23.37
CA ASP A 106 -45.82 -42.96 -23.82
C ASP A 106 -45.68 -41.44 -23.59
N TYR A 107 -46.76 -40.68 -23.83
CA TYR A 107 -46.82 -39.24 -23.55
C TYR A 107 -46.70 -38.95 -22.05
N ASP A 108 -47.46 -39.65 -21.21
CA ASP A 108 -47.39 -39.50 -19.75
C ASP A 108 -45.98 -39.80 -19.21
N LYS A 109 -45.31 -40.80 -19.78
CA LYS A 109 -43.92 -41.11 -19.44
C LYS A 109 -42.98 -39.98 -19.87
N LEU A 110 -43.12 -39.48 -21.10
CA LEU A 110 -42.30 -38.38 -21.61
C LEU A 110 -42.45 -37.12 -20.74
N VAL A 111 -43.68 -36.78 -20.35
CA VAL A 111 -43.96 -35.65 -19.46
C VAL A 111 -43.22 -35.83 -18.13
N LYS A 112 -43.25 -37.01 -17.53
CA LYS A 112 -42.53 -37.29 -16.28
C LYS A 112 -41.02 -37.17 -16.45
N ASP A 113 -40.46 -37.77 -17.51
CA ASP A 113 -39.02 -37.73 -17.78
C ASP A 113 -38.54 -36.28 -18.02
N VAL A 114 -39.34 -35.45 -18.70
CA VAL A 114 -39.04 -34.03 -18.92
C VAL A 114 -39.08 -33.24 -17.61
N HIS A 115 -40.10 -33.44 -16.76
CA HIS A 115 -40.16 -32.78 -15.45
C HIS A 115 -38.93 -33.12 -14.59
N GLN A 116 -38.56 -34.41 -14.52
CA GLN A 116 -37.36 -34.83 -13.81
C GLN A 116 -36.10 -34.16 -14.36
N LEU A 117 -35.96 -34.07 -15.69
CA LEU A 117 -34.83 -33.40 -16.32
C LEU A 117 -34.76 -31.91 -15.97
N VAL A 118 -35.91 -31.22 -15.94
CA VAL A 118 -35.99 -29.80 -15.54
C VAL A 118 -35.61 -29.63 -14.07
N ASP A 119 -36.10 -30.49 -13.18
CA ASP A 119 -35.75 -30.45 -11.76
C ASP A 119 -34.23 -30.65 -11.56
N PHE A 120 -33.64 -31.65 -12.23
CA PHE A 120 -32.19 -31.87 -12.19
C PHE A 120 -31.38 -30.68 -12.73
N GLN A 121 -31.88 -29.99 -13.76
CA GLN A 121 -31.22 -28.79 -14.29
C GLN A 121 -31.30 -27.63 -13.29
N GLN A 122 -32.46 -27.42 -12.67
CA GLN A 122 -32.66 -26.37 -11.67
C GLN A 122 -31.74 -26.58 -10.46
N ASP A 123 -31.66 -27.81 -9.94
CA ASP A 123 -30.78 -28.15 -8.81
C ASP A 123 -29.30 -27.88 -9.15
N ARG A 124 -28.85 -28.25 -10.35
CA ARG A 124 -27.49 -27.97 -10.80
C ARG A 124 -27.20 -26.48 -10.93
N VAL A 125 -28.14 -25.68 -11.44
CA VAL A 125 -27.99 -24.23 -11.56
C VAL A 125 -27.81 -23.59 -10.18
N VAL A 126 -28.58 -24.03 -9.19
CA VAL A 126 -28.45 -23.57 -7.80
C VAL A 126 -27.08 -23.93 -7.22
N ASP A 127 -26.60 -25.16 -7.45
CA ASP A 127 -25.28 -25.61 -6.98
C ASP A 127 -24.13 -24.79 -7.60
N PHE A 128 -24.19 -24.50 -8.91
CA PHE A 128 -23.20 -23.64 -9.58
C PHE A 128 -23.21 -22.21 -9.05
N SER A 129 -24.39 -21.64 -8.79
CA SER A 129 -24.50 -20.29 -8.22
C SER A 129 -23.88 -20.20 -6.82
N TYR A 130 -24.10 -21.23 -6.00
CA TYR A 130 -23.47 -21.34 -4.68
C TYR A 130 -21.95 -21.46 -4.80
N LEU A 131 -21.46 -22.34 -5.67
CA LEU A 131 -20.03 -22.52 -5.89
C LEU A 131 -19.35 -21.23 -6.38
N GLN A 132 -19.99 -20.53 -7.32
CA GLN A 132 -19.51 -19.24 -7.82
C GLN A 132 -19.42 -18.21 -6.69
N SER A 133 -20.47 -18.10 -5.87
CA SER A 133 -20.49 -17.18 -4.72
C SER A 133 -19.39 -17.50 -3.70
N ALA A 134 -19.18 -18.79 -3.39
CA ALA A 134 -18.13 -19.24 -2.48
C ALA A 134 -16.73 -18.91 -3.01
N VAL A 135 -16.49 -19.13 -4.31
CA VAL A 135 -15.21 -18.78 -4.96
C VAL A 135 -14.98 -17.27 -4.94
N THR A 136 -16.00 -16.46 -5.28
CA THR A 136 -15.89 -15.00 -5.26
C THR A 136 -15.60 -14.47 -3.86
N TYR A 137 -16.30 -14.96 -2.83
CA TYR A 137 -16.03 -14.60 -1.44
C TYR A 137 -14.60 -14.96 -1.02
N GLN A 138 -14.13 -16.17 -1.37
CA GLN A 138 -12.76 -16.57 -1.06
C GLN A 138 -11.72 -15.67 -1.76
N HIS A 139 -11.97 -15.27 -3.01
CA HIS A 139 -11.11 -14.33 -3.72
C HIS A 139 -11.08 -12.95 -3.06
N GLN A 140 -12.22 -12.44 -2.58
CA GLN A 140 -12.29 -11.17 -1.85
C GLN A 140 -11.50 -11.24 -0.54
N CYS A 141 -11.71 -12.28 0.28
CA CYS A 141 -10.95 -12.47 1.52
C CYS A 141 -9.43 -12.55 1.26
N ARG A 142 -9.01 -13.23 0.19
CA ARG A 142 -7.59 -13.28 -0.19
C ARG A 142 -7.08 -11.92 -0.63
N ALA A 143 -7.86 -11.17 -1.41
CA ALA A 143 -7.47 -9.83 -1.87
C ALA A 143 -7.31 -8.86 -0.68
N GLU A 144 -8.21 -8.88 0.29
CA GLU A 144 -8.12 -8.07 1.51
C GLU A 144 -6.89 -8.43 2.35
N LEU A 145 -6.61 -9.74 2.52
CA LEU A 145 -5.42 -10.20 3.23
C LEU A 145 -4.12 -9.72 2.55
N VAL A 146 -4.04 -9.87 1.22
CA VAL A 146 -2.88 -9.42 0.44
C VAL A 146 -2.72 -7.89 0.54
N ALA A 147 -3.82 -7.13 0.46
CA ALA A 147 -3.79 -5.68 0.63
C ALA A 147 -3.28 -5.28 2.02
N GLY A 148 -3.74 -5.96 3.07
CA GLY A 148 -3.26 -5.76 4.44
C GLY A 148 -1.76 -6.06 4.59
N MET A 149 -1.30 -7.18 4.04
CA MET A 149 0.12 -7.54 4.04
C MET A 149 0.98 -6.52 3.29
N ASN A 150 0.53 -6.04 2.12
CA ASN A 150 1.23 -5.01 1.36
C ASN A 150 1.30 -3.67 2.12
N ALA A 151 0.21 -3.28 2.79
CA ALA A 151 0.18 -2.08 3.62
C ALA A 151 1.12 -2.19 4.84
N ASP A 152 1.27 -3.38 5.42
CA ASP A 152 2.22 -3.62 6.52
C ASP A 152 3.68 -3.64 6.02
N MET A 153 3.94 -4.26 4.87
CA MET A 153 5.25 -4.26 4.22
C MET A 153 5.74 -2.85 3.91
N THR A 154 4.89 -2.03 3.28
CA THR A 154 5.23 -0.62 2.99
C THR A 154 5.53 0.20 4.25
N LYS A 155 4.83 -0.05 5.36
CA LYS A 155 5.15 0.57 6.66
C LYS A 155 6.51 0.12 7.20
N LYS A 156 6.81 -1.18 7.10
CA LYS A 156 8.11 -1.74 7.53
C LYS A 156 9.24 -1.20 6.68
N ASP A 157 9.09 -1.12 5.36
CA ASP A 157 10.09 -0.56 4.45
C ASP A 157 10.38 0.91 4.80
N ALA A 158 9.34 1.72 5.01
CA ALA A 158 9.51 3.11 5.43
C ALA A 158 10.21 3.24 6.81
N ALA A 159 9.98 2.30 7.72
CA ALA A 159 10.67 2.28 9.02
C ALA A 159 12.15 1.88 8.88
N ILE A 160 12.46 0.92 8.00
CA ILE A 160 13.83 0.49 7.68
C ILE A 160 14.61 1.64 7.03
N GLU A 161 14.02 2.36 6.06
CA GLU A 161 14.66 3.52 5.44
C GLU A 161 15.00 4.60 6.46
N LYS A 162 14.05 4.94 7.35
CA LYS A 162 14.29 5.90 8.44
C LYS A 162 15.39 5.43 9.40
N LEU A 163 15.44 4.14 9.71
CA LEU A 163 16.47 3.58 10.57
C LEU A 163 17.85 3.67 9.89
N GLN A 164 17.92 3.39 8.59
CA GLN A 164 19.14 3.48 7.81
C GLN A 164 19.67 4.91 7.73
N GLN A 165 18.80 5.89 7.51
CA GLN A 165 19.17 7.32 7.56
C GLN A 165 19.73 7.72 8.94
N LYS A 166 19.09 7.25 10.03
CA LYS A 166 19.58 7.50 11.40
C LYS A 166 20.95 6.87 11.63
N TYR A 167 21.16 5.65 11.12
CA TYR A 167 22.44 4.94 11.23
C TYR A 167 23.55 5.68 10.47
N GLU A 168 23.30 6.12 9.25
CA GLU A 168 24.26 6.89 8.45
C GLU A 168 24.64 8.21 9.13
N LEU A 169 23.65 8.94 9.67
CA LEU A 169 23.90 10.15 10.45
C LEU A 169 24.78 9.87 11.67
N LEU A 170 24.52 8.77 12.39
CA LEU A 170 25.33 8.37 13.55
C LEU A 170 26.77 8.06 13.17
N CYS A 171 26.99 7.35 12.07
CA CYS A 171 28.32 7.08 11.52
C CYS A 171 29.05 8.39 11.20
N ASN A 172 28.40 9.32 10.51
CA ASN A 172 28.98 10.61 10.15
C ASN A 172 29.36 11.44 11.37
N LEU A 173 28.47 11.53 12.38
CA LEU A 173 28.75 12.23 13.64
C LEU A 173 29.91 11.59 14.41
N THR A 174 29.99 10.26 14.42
CA THR A 174 31.07 9.53 15.09
C THR A 174 32.41 9.80 14.42
N SER A 175 32.46 9.77 13.08
CA SER A 175 33.64 10.11 12.29
C SER A 175 34.08 11.56 12.53
N ALA A 176 33.15 12.51 12.48
CA ALA A 176 33.43 13.92 12.75
C ALA A 176 33.97 14.13 14.19
N ARG A 177 33.39 13.47 15.19
CA ARG A 177 33.86 13.52 16.58
C ARG A 177 35.28 12.97 16.71
N ALA A 178 35.60 11.86 16.03
CA ALA A 178 36.94 11.30 16.02
C ALA A 178 37.98 12.29 15.44
N THR A 179 37.64 12.96 14.33
CA THR A 179 38.49 14.00 13.73
C THR A 179 38.72 15.18 14.68
N VAL A 180 37.68 15.68 15.34
CA VAL A 180 37.81 16.79 16.30
C VAL A 180 38.73 16.39 17.46
N ILE A 181 38.56 15.19 18.02
CA ILE A 181 39.41 14.68 19.11
C ILE A 181 40.87 14.59 18.66
N GLN A 182 41.12 14.04 17.46
CA GLN A 182 42.47 13.94 16.91
C GLN A 182 43.12 15.31 16.73
N ASN A 183 42.38 16.29 16.19
CA ASN A 183 42.87 17.64 15.97
C ASN A 183 43.20 18.34 17.30
N LEU A 184 42.33 18.22 18.31
CA LEU A 184 42.58 18.75 19.64
C LEU A 184 43.81 18.11 20.29
N LYS A 185 43.96 16.78 20.18
CA LYS A 185 45.14 16.08 20.69
C LYS A 185 46.42 16.57 20.02
N LEU A 186 46.41 16.74 18.69
CA LEU A 186 47.55 17.25 17.94
C LEU A 186 47.91 18.69 18.34
N LYS A 187 46.90 19.56 18.46
CA LYS A 187 47.09 20.94 18.90
C LYS A 187 47.73 21.00 20.30
N ASN A 188 47.20 20.24 21.26
CA ASN A 188 47.72 20.20 22.62
C ASN A 188 49.16 19.66 22.68
N MET A 189 49.52 18.68 21.84
CA MET A 189 50.90 18.19 21.75
C MET A 189 51.85 19.28 21.26
N LYS A 190 51.48 20.01 20.19
CA LYS A 190 52.29 21.12 19.66
C LYS A 190 52.44 22.26 20.65
N GLU A 191 51.36 22.65 21.33
CA GLU A 191 51.42 23.68 22.36
C GLU A 191 52.33 23.26 23.53
N LYS A 192 52.26 21.99 23.96
CA LYS A 192 53.13 21.46 25.01
C LYS A 192 54.61 21.49 24.62
N GLU A 193 54.93 21.17 23.36
CA GLU A 193 56.28 21.25 22.82
C GLU A 193 56.81 22.69 22.82
N LEU A 194 56.03 23.64 22.28
CA LEU A 194 56.36 25.07 22.29
C LEU A 194 56.57 25.62 23.71
N MET A 195 55.70 25.24 24.66
CA MET A 195 55.84 25.65 26.06
C MET A 195 57.08 25.05 26.72
N SER A 196 57.45 23.82 26.36
CA SER A 196 58.67 23.19 26.86
C SER A 196 59.92 23.89 26.34
N GLU A 197 59.94 24.27 25.06
CA GLU A 197 61.03 25.05 24.45
C GLU A 197 61.16 26.43 25.09
N ALA A 198 60.04 27.16 25.23
CA ALA A 198 60.02 28.45 25.90
C ALA A 198 60.55 28.37 27.35
N ARG A 199 60.17 27.32 28.09
CA ARG A 199 60.66 27.07 29.44
C ARG A 199 62.17 26.84 29.47
N MET A 200 62.70 26.00 28.58
CA MET A 200 64.14 25.73 28.48
C MET A 200 64.94 27.00 28.16
N ASN A 201 64.42 27.83 27.26
CA ASN A 201 65.05 29.12 26.92
C ASN A 201 65.07 30.10 28.10
N LEU A 202 64.00 30.17 28.88
CA LEU A 202 63.96 31.00 30.09
C LEU A 202 64.94 30.49 31.15
N GLU A 203 65.01 29.16 31.34
CA GLU A 203 65.94 28.53 32.27
C GLU A 203 67.41 28.81 31.89
N PHE A 204 67.73 28.74 30.60
CA PHE A 204 69.04 29.12 30.07
C PHE A 204 69.39 30.58 30.38
N LYS A 205 68.49 31.52 30.05
CA LYS A 205 68.71 32.96 30.34
C LYS A 205 68.85 33.24 31.82
N ASN A 206 68.06 32.57 32.67
CA ASN A 206 68.19 32.69 34.12
C ASN A 206 69.56 32.22 34.59
N ALA A 207 70.06 31.09 34.08
CA ALA A 207 71.40 30.61 34.42
C ALA A 207 72.50 31.60 33.96
N GLU A 208 72.34 32.27 32.82
CA GLU A 208 73.24 33.34 32.39
C GLU A 208 73.19 34.54 33.34
N PHE A 209 71.99 34.99 33.72
CA PHE A 209 71.83 36.09 34.69
C PHE A 209 72.46 35.77 36.04
N THR A 210 72.28 34.55 36.56
CA THR A 210 72.93 34.11 37.81
C THR A 210 74.45 34.24 37.70
N LYS A 211 75.06 33.82 36.58
CA LYS A 211 76.51 33.97 36.37
C LYS A 211 76.95 35.43 36.32
N PHE A 212 76.18 36.30 35.68
CA PHE A 212 76.46 37.73 35.67
C PHE A 212 76.36 38.35 37.07
N GLU A 213 75.36 37.95 37.85
CA GLU A 213 75.16 38.42 39.23
C GLU A 213 76.31 37.98 40.15
N GLU A 214 76.75 36.73 40.05
CA GLU A 214 77.93 36.21 40.77
C GLU A 214 79.18 37.01 40.41
N LYS A 215 79.42 37.25 39.11
CA LYS A 215 80.57 38.04 38.64
C LYS A 215 80.54 39.47 39.17
N LEU A 216 79.37 40.13 39.12
CA LEU A 216 79.20 41.49 39.64
C LEU A 216 79.43 41.55 41.16
N THR A 217 78.96 40.52 41.88
CA THR A 217 79.17 40.40 43.33
C THR A 217 80.65 40.25 43.66
N GLN A 218 81.38 39.45 42.88
CA GLN A 218 82.82 39.27 43.01
C GLN A 218 83.58 40.58 42.76
N GLU A 219 83.28 41.27 41.65
CA GLU A 219 83.90 42.55 41.30
C GLU A 219 83.63 43.63 42.37
N LYS A 220 82.42 43.67 42.91
CA LYS A 220 82.05 44.56 44.03
C LYS A 220 82.87 44.27 45.29
N LEU A 221 83.16 43.01 45.58
CA LEU A 221 83.99 42.63 46.73
C LEU A 221 85.45 43.08 46.52
N GLU A 222 85.98 42.88 45.32
CA GLU A 222 87.34 43.28 44.95
C GLU A 222 87.54 44.81 45.05
N LEU A 223 86.58 45.59 44.53
CA LEU A 223 86.57 47.04 44.69
C LEU A 223 86.53 47.48 46.16
N LYS A 224 85.80 46.76 47.03
CA LYS A 224 85.80 47.07 48.48
C LYS A 224 87.19 46.88 49.10
N PHE A 225 87.92 45.83 48.71
CA PHE A 225 89.28 45.63 49.20
C PHE A 225 90.22 46.74 48.72
N GLN A 226 90.17 47.09 47.44
CA GLN A 226 90.97 48.20 46.88
C GLN A 226 90.69 49.53 47.59
N VAL A 227 89.42 49.83 47.88
CA VAL A 227 89.04 51.03 48.65
C VAL A 227 89.59 50.99 50.08
N ALA A 228 89.57 49.84 50.74
CA ALA A 228 90.12 49.69 52.09
C ALA A 228 91.65 49.94 52.11
N ASP A 229 92.38 49.40 51.12
CA ASP A 229 93.82 49.63 50.98
C ASP A 229 94.14 51.12 50.74
N LEU A 230 93.38 51.78 49.86
CA LEU A 230 93.53 53.23 49.63
C LEU A 230 93.25 54.07 50.87
N LEU A 231 92.26 53.69 51.69
CA LEU A 231 91.98 54.36 52.96
C LEU A 231 93.15 54.24 53.94
N LYS A 232 93.76 53.06 54.03
CA LYS A 232 94.94 52.83 54.87
C LYS A 232 96.14 53.66 54.42
N ILE A 233 96.41 53.72 53.13
CA ILE A 233 97.47 54.58 52.56
C ILE A 233 97.20 56.05 52.88
N LYS A 234 95.94 56.49 52.73
CA LYS A 234 95.53 57.87 53.05
C LYS A 234 95.76 58.21 54.53
N GLU A 235 95.46 57.27 55.44
CA GLU A 235 95.67 57.44 56.88
C GLU A 235 97.15 57.59 57.21
N ASN A 236 98.02 56.71 56.68
CA ASN A 236 99.47 56.82 56.82
C ASN A 236 100.01 58.16 56.29
N HIS A 237 99.60 58.58 55.10
CA HIS A 237 99.99 59.88 54.54
C HIS A 237 99.54 61.06 55.43
N ASN A 238 98.38 60.94 56.08
CA ASN A 238 97.89 61.98 56.98
C ASN A 238 98.72 62.04 58.27
N GLU A 239 99.11 60.90 58.84
CA GLU A 239 100.03 60.82 59.99
C GLU A 239 101.41 61.41 59.64
N GLU A 240 101.97 61.06 58.49
CA GLU A 240 103.24 61.63 58.01
C GLU A 240 103.14 63.15 57.83
N LYS A 241 102.05 63.63 57.24
CA LYS A 241 101.79 65.07 57.08
C LYS A 241 101.75 65.78 58.44
N GLN A 242 101.04 65.23 59.42
CA GLN A 242 101.00 65.78 60.78
C GLN A 242 102.39 65.82 61.44
N MET A 243 103.20 64.78 61.26
CA MET A 243 104.58 64.74 61.76
C MET A 243 105.44 65.83 61.11
N GLN A 244 105.31 66.02 59.79
CA GLN A 244 106.03 67.08 59.07
C GLN A 244 105.60 68.48 59.53
N GLU A 245 104.29 68.72 59.72
CA GLU A 245 103.76 69.97 60.26
C GLU A 245 104.31 70.27 61.67
N PHE A 246 104.39 69.26 62.54
CA PHE A 246 105.01 69.39 63.86
C PHE A 246 106.48 69.78 63.75
N LYS A 247 107.24 69.10 62.88
CA LYS A 247 108.67 69.36 62.70
C LYS A 247 108.96 70.74 62.11
N ILE A 248 108.13 71.22 61.17
CA ILE A 248 108.18 72.59 60.65
C ILE A 248 107.95 73.59 61.79
N THR A 249 106.95 73.33 62.65
CA THR A 249 106.64 74.19 63.80
C THR A 249 107.83 74.26 64.79
N GLU A 250 108.50 73.15 65.07
CA GLU A 250 109.70 73.14 65.92
C GLU A 250 110.87 73.91 65.30
N LEU A 251 111.12 73.71 63.99
CA LEU A 251 112.16 74.45 63.27
C LEU A 251 111.89 75.95 63.24
N MET A 252 110.63 76.38 63.04
CA MET A 252 110.24 77.79 63.11
C MET A 252 110.56 78.40 64.49
N LYS A 253 110.24 77.69 65.59
CA LYS A 253 110.59 78.15 66.95
C LYS A 253 112.10 78.25 67.16
N ALA A 254 112.88 77.30 66.63
CA ALA A 254 114.34 77.33 66.73
C ALA A 254 114.95 78.46 65.90
N GLU A 255 114.42 78.69 64.70
CA GLU A 255 114.79 79.81 63.83
C GLU A 255 114.50 81.16 64.52
N GLU A 256 113.33 81.31 65.14
CA GLU A 256 112.94 82.51 65.87
C GLU A 256 113.89 82.79 67.05
N LYS A 257 114.24 81.78 67.84
CA LYS A 257 115.29 81.89 68.89
C LYS A 257 116.66 82.26 68.33
N LEU A 258 117.04 81.74 67.17
CA LEU A 258 118.31 82.09 66.52
C LEU A 258 118.30 83.55 66.05
N LYS A 259 117.19 84.03 65.50
CA LYS A 259 116.99 85.44 65.13
C LYS A 259 117.17 86.33 66.36
N GLU A 260 116.51 86.04 67.48
CA GLU A 260 116.67 86.78 68.74
C GLU A 260 118.14 86.84 69.21
N LYS A 261 118.85 85.71 69.18
CA LYS A 261 120.28 85.65 69.53
C LYS A 261 121.14 86.51 68.59
N ILE A 262 120.88 86.47 67.29
CA ILE A 262 121.60 87.29 66.30
C ILE A 262 121.34 88.77 66.58
N THR A 263 120.10 89.18 66.85
CA THR A 263 119.78 90.57 67.22
C THR A 263 120.51 90.98 68.49
N GLY A 264 120.59 90.10 69.50
CA GLY A 264 121.37 90.33 70.73
C GLY A 264 122.87 90.52 70.47
N ILE A 265 123.47 89.67 69.63
CA ILE A 265 124.88 89.80 69.22
C ILE A 265 125.11 91.11 68.45
N GLN A 266 124.22 91.46 67.52
CA GLN A 266 124.29 92.71 66.76
C GLN A 266 124.23 93.93 67.69
N ALA A 267 123.40 93.89 68.74
CA ALA A 267 123.33 94.96 69.74
C ALA A 267 124.61 95.10 70.58
N ILE A 268 125.34 94.00 70.84
CA ILE A 268 126.64 94.04 71.52
C ILE A 268 127.73 94.65 70.60
N LEU A 269 127.71 94.34 69.31
CA LEU A 269 128.70 94.83 68.32
C LEU A 269 128.53 96.31 67.92
N GLN A 270 127.44 96.96 68.35
CA GLN A 270 127.13 98.37 68.04
C GLN A 270 127.37 99.34 69.23
N ASN A 271 127.88 98.85 70.36
CA ASN A 271 128.38 99.63 71.50
C ASN A 271 129.92 99.60 71.56
#